data_AF-A0A2A3XSS7-F1
#
_entry.id   AF-A0A2A3XSS7-F1
#
_cell.length_a   1.000
_cell.length_b   1.000
_cell.length_c   1.000
_cell.angle_alpha   90.00
_cell.angle_beta   90.00
_cell.angle_gamma   90.00
#
_symmetry.space_group_name_H-M   'P 1'
#
loop_
_entity.id
_entity.type
_entity.pdbx_description
1 polymer ?
#
loop_
_entity_poly.entity_id
_entity_poly.type
_entity_poly.pdbx_seq_one_letter_code
_entity_poly.pdbx_strand_id
1 'polypeptide(L)'
;MTSDLSVVYPRVAPVCRQDGRFLSAQARLGRHRRRIRMTRTTSGRRPSSFTGLMKLVGRLVPKQLNDEIQLAIAQMKSKAIKAGIGAGLAVVGLVFITFMIVALITSGILALGLVFKPWLAALMVAAFFLIIAAILALIGVMKIKQQMPLIPEDAIRGVKYDLGVAKQGRSFDPSTLDQKKPKDEEAKKDKKKKKDEDKPAPVPYNELLKRSQERREHLAEVRDDLAPKLDVKRQAKEKSETAKTYAQDGKLRARQALHERTHQQAPSDASQLLKDRWQPLALMGASLVALGAFVRKLRKS
;
A
#
# COMPACT_ATOMS: atom_id res chain seq x y z
N MET A 1 63.49 17.64 -32.32
CA MET A 1 63.12 19.07 -32.25
C MET A 1 61.59 19.10 -32.12
N THR A 2 61.05 19.07 -30.89
CA THR A 2 60.52 20.24 -30.12
C THR A 2 59.40 20.93 -30.91
N SER A 3 58.13 20.98 -30.48
CA SER A 3 57.55 21.59 -29.25
C SER A 3 56.11 21.05 -29.04
N ASP A 4 55.65 20.61 -27.87
CA ASP A 4 55.11 21.31 -26.68
C ASP A 4 53.77 22.07 -26.87
N LEU A 5 52.79 21.74 -25.99
CA LEU A 5 51.58 22.44 -25.49
C LEU A 5 50.46 21.40 -25.18
N SER A 6 50.28 20.90 -23.94
CA SER A 6 49.69 21.52 -22.72
C SER A 6 48.17 21.39 -22.59
N VAL A 7 47.69 20.44 -21.77
CA VAL A 7 46.34 20.46 -21.16
C VAL A 7 46.41 20.10 -19.68
N VAL A 8 46.48 21.18 -18.90
CA VAL A 8 45.89 21.49 -17.57
C VAL A 8 45.06 20.38 -16.89
N TYR A 9 45.50 19.97 -15.69
CA TYR A 9 44.67 19.37 -14.64
C TYR A 9 44.42 20.39 -13.51
N PRO A 10 43.20 20.51 -12.94
CA PRO A 10 42.96 21.39 -11.81
C PRO A 10 43.53 20.81 -10.50
N ARG A 11 44.35 21.62 -9.85
CA ARG A 11 45.03 21.38 -8.58
C ARG A 11 44.06 21.62 -7.42
N VAL A 12 43.90 20.61 -6.57
CA VAL A 12 43.14 20.69 -5.32
C VAL A 12 43.89 21.62 -4.35
N ALA A 13 43.23 22.68 -3.87
CA ALA A 13 43.84 23.63 -2.94
C ALA A 13 43.78 23.10 -1.49
N PRO A 14 44.88 23.17 -0.71
CA PRO A 14 44.85 22.90 0.72
C PRO A 14 44.34 24.12 1.51
N VAL A 15 43.48 23.86 2.49
CA VAL A 15 43.07 24.83 3.51
C VAL A 15 44.18 24.93 4.55
N CYS A 16 44.97 26.01 4.51
CA CYS A 16 45.89 26.37 5.58
C CYS A 16 45.14 27.17 6.65
N ARG A 17 45.19 26.67 7.88
CA ARG A 17 44.84 27.35 9.13
C ARG A 17 46.02 28.24 9.52
N GLN A 18 45.82 29.54 9.70
CA GLN A 18 46.84 30.40 10.29
C GLN A 18 46.24 31.45 11.22
N ASP A 19 46.91 31.56 12.35
CA ASP A 19 46.53 32.25 13.56
C ASP A 19 46.62 33.79 13.45
N GLY A 20 45.75 34.43 14.24
CA GLY A 20 46.00 35.64 15.03
C GLY A 20 46.98 36.70 14.51
N ARG A 21 46.43 37.86 14.08
CA ARG A 21 46.51 39.12 14.85
C ARG A 21 45.84 40.29 14.11
N PHE A 22 45.06 41.03 14.89
CA PHE A 22 44.77 42.47 14.88
C PHE A 22 45.23 43.29 13.66
N LEU A 23 44.29 44.03 13.05
CA LEU A 23 44.26 45.50 13.13
C LEU A 23 43.06 46.08 12.37
N SER A 24 42.33 46.96 13.07
CA SER A 24 41.62 48.16 12.58
C SER A 24 40.75 48.06 11.32
N ALA A 25 39.46 48.33 11.48
CA ALA A 25 38.88 49.64 11.09
C ALA A 25 37.35 49.56 11.06
N GLN A 26 36.75 50.59 11.64
CA GLN A 26 35.31 50.81 11.66
C GLN A 26 34.74 51.01 10.25
N ALA A 27 33.59 50.40 9.97
CA ALA A 27 32.61 50.97 9.05
C ALA A 27 31.20 50.47 9.41
N ARG A 28 30.59 51.26 10.28
CA ARG A 28 29.16 51.46 10.51
C ARG A 28 28.34 51.34 9.22
N LEU A 29 27.57 50.27 9.06
CA LEU A 29 26.30 50.30 8.33
C LEU A 29 25.25 49.47 9.08
N GLY A 30 24.27 50.20 9.62
CA GLY A 30 23.15 49.68 10.37
C GLY A 30 22.36 48.67 9.55
N ARG A 31 22.48 47.40 9.93
CA ARG A 31 21.53 46.37 9.50
C ARG A 31 20.47 46.24 10.57
N HIS A 32 19.31 46.81 10.29
CA HIS A 32 18.06 46.66 11.01
C HIS A 32 17.86 45.20 11.47
N ARG A 33 18.20 44.88 12.72
CA ARG A 33 17.66 43.71 13.39
C ARG A 33 16.18 44.01 13.61
N ARG A 34 15.32 43.54 12.69
CA ARG A 34 13.88 43.42 12.96
C ARG A 34 13.73 42.49 14.15
N ARG A 35 13.57 43.11 15.32
CA ARG A 35 13.18 42.46 16.55
C ARG A 35 11.80 41.87 16.29
N ILE A 36 11.73 40.56 16.05
CA ILE A 36 10.47 39.83 16.00
C ILE A 36 9.84 40.03 17.38
N ARG A 37 8.87 40.94 17.45
CA ARG A 37 7.98 41.10 18.59
C ARG A 37 7.17 39.81 18.61
N MET A 38 7.58 38.84 19.44
CA MET A 38 6.71 37.74 19.84
C MET A 38 5.49 38.38 20.50
N THR A 39 4.44 38.60 19.71
CA THR A 39 3.10 38.84 20.23
C THR A 39 2.75 37.59 21.01
N ARG A 40 2.74 37.74 22.34
CA ARG A 40 2.26 36.76 23.30
C ARG A 40 0.79 36.50 22.95
N THR A 41 0.55 35.49 22.12
CA THR A 41 -0.80 35.03 21.79
C THR A 41 -1.38 34.38 23.03
N THR A 42 -2.26 35.13 23.69
CA THR A 42 -3.49 34.66 24.35
C THR A 42 -3.43 33.31 25.06
N SER A 43 -3.49 33.40 26.39
CA SER A 43 -4.04 32.37 27.27
C SER A 43 -5.40 31.88 26.74
N GLY A 44 -5.37 30.82 25.93
CA GLY A 44 -6.54 30.08 25.48
C GLY A 44 -6.64 28.81 26.30
N ARG A 45 -7.73 28.66 27.04
CA ARG A 45 -8.12 27.50 27.87
C ARG A 45 -7.40 26.20 27.50
N ARG A 46 -6.58 25.70 28.43
CA ARG A 46 -6.14 24.30 28.44
C ARG A 46 -7.38 23.41 28.30
N PRO A 47 -7.49 22.53 27.29
CA PRO A 47 -8.53 21.52 27.29
C PRO A 47 -8.18 20.52 28.41
N SER A 48 -8.66 20.78 29.62
CA SER A 48 -8.51 19.90 30.79
C SER A 48 -9.43 18.68 30.72
N SER A 49 -10.00 18.35 29.55
CA SER A 49 -10.77 17.13 29.36
C SER A 49 -10.13 16.26 28.27
N PHE A 50 -9.98 14.98 28.59
CA PHE A 50 -9.58 13.90 27.67
C PHE A 50 -10.37 13.95 26.35
N THR A 51 -11.64 14.33 26.42
CA THR A 51 -12.53 14.53 25.27
C THR A 51 -12.08 15.66 24.35
N GLY A 52 -11.51 16.75 24.89
CA GLY A 52 -10.92 17.84 24.13
C GLY A 52 -9.65 17.44 23.39
N LEU A 53 -8.82 16.60 24.01
CA LEU A 53 -7.60 16.05 23.39
C LEU A 53 -7.95 15.08 22.25
N MET A 54 -8.88 14.15 22.47
CA MET A 54 -9.38 13.25 21.42
C MET A 54 -10.01 14.01 20.23
N LYS A 55 -10.71 15.11 20.50
CA LYS A 55 -11.31 15.95 19.45
C LYS A 55 -10.27 16.76 18.66
N LEU A 56 -9.11 17.07 19.26
CA LEU A 56 -7.96 17.64 18.55
C LEU A 56 -7.23 16.57 17.73
N VAL A 57 -6.91 15.43 18.33
CA VAL A 57 -6.26 14.29 17.65
C VAL A 57 -7.07 13.87 16.42
N GLY A 58 -8.39 13.67 16.57
CA GLY A 58 -9.28 13.31 15.47
C GLY A 58 -9.40 14.39 14.37
N ARG A 59 -8.95 15.63 14.62
CA ARG A 59 -8.98 16.73 13.64
C ARG A 59 -7.62 17.00 13.00
N LEU A 60 -6.52 16.78 13.74
CA LEU A 60 -5.16 17.08 13.30
C LEU A 60 -4.49 15.87 12.63
N VAL A 61 -4.68 14.66 13.16
CA VAL A 61 -4.07 13.43 12.62
C VAL A 61 -4.46 13.16 11.16
N PRO A 62 -5.73 13.23 10.74
CA PRO A 62 -6.07 12.95 9.33
C PRO A 62 -5.49 14.00 8.37
N LYS A 63 -5.30 15.25 8.82
CA LYS A 63 -4.64 16.28 8.01
C LYS A 63 -3.15 16.01 7.84
N GLN A 64 -2.46 15.67 8.94
CA GLN A 64 -1.04 15.35 8.90
C GLN A 64 -0.75 14.10 8.05
N LEU A 65 -1.58 13.06 8.18
CA LEU A 65 -1.47 11.87 7.34
C LEU A 65 -1.68 12.21 5.86
N ASN A 66 -2.66 13.05 5.55
CA ASN A 66 -2.91 13.45 4.17
C ASN A 66 -1.74 14.26 3.60
N ASP A 67 -1.11 15.13 4.39
CA ASP A 67 0.05 15.92 3.97
C ASP A 67 1.29 15.04 3.73
N GLU A 68 1.56 14.06 4.60
CA GLU A 68 2.64 13.09 4.39
C GLU A 68 2.40 12.19 3.17
N ILE A 69 1.14 11.77 2.95
CA ILE A 69 0.76 11.00 1.76
C ILE A 69 0.96 11.86 0.50
N GLN A 70 0.53 13.13 0.51
CA GLN A 70 0.71 14.04 -0.62
C GLN A 70 2.19 14.29 -0.91
N LEU A 71 3.02 14.45 0.13
CA LEU A 71 4.46 14.58 -0.01
C LEU A 71 5.08 13.30 -0.61
N ALA A 72 4.69 12.12 -0.12
CA ALA A 72 5.15 10.84 -0.64
C ALA A 72 4.75 10.65 -2.10
N ILE A 73 3.52 11.01 -2.47
CA ILE A 73 3.02 10.98 -3.85
C ILE A 73 3.82 11.94 -4.74
N ALA A 74 4.08 13.17 -4.29
CA ALA A 74 4.86 14.14 -5.05
C ALA A 74 6.31 13.68 -5.27
N GLN A 75 6.95 13.11 -4.23
CA GLN A 75 8.28 12.53 -4.33
C GLN A 75 8.31 11.31 -5.25
N MET A 76 7.32 10.41 -5.15
CA MET A 76 7.20 9.26 -6.06
C MET A 76 6.98 9.70 -7.50
N LYS A 77 6.12 10.69 -7.75
CA LYS A 77 5.85 11.21 -9.10
C LYS A 77 7.12 11.80 -9.73
N SER A 78 7.86 12.61 -8.99
CA SER A 78 9.11 13.20 -9.51
C SER A 78 10.19 12.13 -9.79
N LYS A 79 10.30 11.09 -8.95
CA LYS A 79 11.20 9.95 -9.19
C LYS A 79 10.72 9.08 -10.36
N ALA A 80 9.43 8.83 -10.46
CA ALA A 80 8.82 8.03 -11.52
C ALA A 80 8.96 8.70 -12.89
N ILE A 81 8.83 10.03 -12.99
CA ILE A 81 9.05 10.75 -14.25
C ILE A 81 10.51 10.61 -14.69
N LYS A 82 11.47 10.79 -13.77
CA LYS A 82 12.89 10.64 -14.11
C LYS A 82 13.24 9.21 -14.53
N ALA A 83 12.74 8.22 -13.79
CA ALA A 83 12.88 6.81 -14.16
C ALA A 83 12.22 6.51 -15.51
N GLY A 84 11.01 7.02 -15.73
CA GLY A 84 10.24 6.84 -16.96
C GLY A 84 10.88 7.47 -18.19
N ILE A 85 11.53 8.64 -18.06
CA ILE A 85 12.32 9.22 -19.15
C ILE A 85 13.52 8.33 -19.49
N GLY A 86 14.23 7.83 -18.46
CA GLY A 86 15.33 6.89 -18.66
C GLY A 86 14.89 5.60 -19.34
N ALA A 87 13.79 4.99 -18.87
CA ALA A 87 13.20 3.80 -19.47
C ALA A 87 12.71 4.06 -20.90
N GLY A 88 12.07 5.21 -21.15
CA GLY A 88 11.61 5.60 -22.48
C GLY A 88 12.76 5.76 -23.47
N LEU A 89 13.84 6.45 -23.08
CA LEU A 89 15.04 6.57 -23.89
C LEU A 89 15.74 5.22 -24.13
N ALA A 90 15.74 4.33 -23.12
CA ALA A 90 16.28 2.99 -23.27
C ALA A 90 15.50 2.16 -24.31
N VAL A 91 14.16 2.26 -24.33
CA VAL A 91 13.33 1.59 -25.35
C VAL A 91 13.64 2.13 -26.75
N VAL A 92 13.72 3.46 -26.91
CA VAL A 92 14.07 4.07 -28.20
C VAL A 92 15.47 3.63 -28.63
N GLY A 93 16.45 3.66 -27.72
CA GLY A 93 17.81 3.17 -27.98
C GLY A 93 17.83 1.71 -28.40
N LEU A 94 17.04 0.85 -27.76
CA LEU A 94 16.90 -0.56 -28.12
C LEU A 94 16.37 -0.72 -29.54
N VAL A 95 15.38 0.09 -29.96
CA VAL A 95 14.86 0.09 -31.34
C VAL A 95 15.97 0.46 -32.34
N PHE A 96 16.76 1.50 -32.08
CA PHE A 96 17.89 1.85 -32.95
C PHE A 96 18.96 0.75 -33.01
N ILE A 97 19.28 0.12 -31.87
CA ILE A 97 20.20 -1.02 -31.82
C ILE A 97 19.64 -2.18 -32.67
N THR A 98 18.34 -2.47 -32.60
CA THR A 98 17.74 -3.52 -33.44
C THR A 98 17.88 -3.23 -34.94
N PHE A 99 17.66 -1.99 -35.38
CA PHE A 99 17.87 -1.61 -36.78
C PHE A 99 19.35 -1.71 -37.19
N MET A 100 20.27 -1.33 -36.30
CA MET A 100 21.71 -1.45 -36.53
C MET A 100 22.15 -2.90 -36.70
N ILE A 101 21.62 -3.84 -35.90
CA ILE A 101 21.88 -5.27 -36.04
C ILE A 101 21.35 -5.77 -37.40
N VAL A 102 20.14 -5.40 -37.81
CA VAL A 102 19.61 -5.79 -39.13
C VAL A 102 20.50 -5.27 -40.25
N ALA A 103 20.93 -4.01 -40.20
CA ALA A 103 21.84 -3.43 -41.18
C ALA A 103 23.19 -4.15 -41.23
N LEU A 104 23.77 -4.51 -40.06
CA LEU A 104 25.00 -5.31 -39.99
C LEU A 104 24.83 -6.71 -40.58
N ILE A 105 23.70 -7.37 -40.32
CA ILE A 105 23.40 -8.68 -40.90
C ILE A 105 23.33 -8.58 -42.42
N THR A 106 22.57 -7.61 -42.95
CA THR A 106 22.47 -7.38 -44.40
C THR A 106 23.83 -7.07 -45.01
N SER A 107 24.62 -6.19 -44.37
CA SER A 107 25.98 -5.86 -44.81
C SER A 107 26.89 -7.09 -44.82
N GLY A 108 26.84 -7.92 -43.77
CA GLY A 108 27.59 -9.18 -43.70
C GLY A 108 27.22 -10.17 -44.80
N ILE A 109 25.92 -10.31 -45.11
CA ILE A 109 25.44 -11.17 -46.21
C ILE A 109 25.96 -10.65 -47.55
N LEU A 110 25.91 -9.35 -47.80
CA LEU A 110 26.43 -8.74 -49.04
C LEU A 110 27.95 -8.91 -49.15
N ALA A 111 28.69 -8.70 -48.05
CA ALA A 111 30.14 -8.88 -48.01
C ALA A 111 30.55 -10.33 -48.29
N LEU A 112 29.89 -11.32 -47.67
CA LEU A 112 30.13 -12.74 -47.95
C LEU A 112 29.65 -13.14 -49.35
N GLY A 113 28.62 -12.46 -49.87
CA GLY A 113 28.12 -12.63 -51.23
C GLY A 113 29.12 -12.25 -52.33
N LEU A 114 30.20 -11.55 -51.98
CA LEU A 114 31.32 -11.30 -52.91
C LEU A 114 32.17 -12.55 -53.17
N VAL A 115 32.17 -13.51 -52.24
CA VAL A 115 32.96 -14.75 -52.31
C VAL A 115 32.08 -15.98 -52.59
N PHE A 116 30.88 -16.02 -51.99
CA PHE A 116 29.90 -17.11 -52.12
C PHE A 116 28.64 -16.68 -52.87
N LYS A 117 27.85 -17.64 -53.39
CA LYS A 117 26.50 -17.35 -53.91
C LYS A 117 25.63 -16.73 -52.78
N PRO A 118 24.75 -15.76 -53.09
CA PRO A 118 24.03 -14.97 -52.09
C PRO A 118 23.15 -15.81 -51.17
N TRP A 119 22.55 -16.89 -51.68
CA TRP A 119 21.73 -17.81 -50.89
C TRP A 119 22.56 -18.56 -49.83
N LEU A 120 23.81 -18.92 -50.14
CA LEU A 120 24.70 -19.63 -49.21
C LEU A 120 25.29 -18.67 -48.17
N ALA A 121 25.62 -17.44 -48.58
CA ALA A 121 26.06 -16.39 -47.66
C ALA A 121 25.01 -16.10 -46.58
N ALA A 122 23.73 -15.98 -46.97
CA ALA A 122 22.63 -15.79 -46.03
C ALA A 122 22.49 -16.95 -45.02
N LEU A 123 22.65 -18.20 -45.47
CA LEU A 123 22.60 -19.36 -44.58
C LEU A 123 23.77 -19.39 -43.59
N MET A 124 24.98 -19.02 -44.00
CA MET A 124 26.14 -19.01 -43.10
C MET A 124 26.01 -17.95 -42.01
N VAL A 125 25.57 -16.74 -42.37
CA VAL A 125 25.32 -15.68 -41.38
C VAL A 125 24.19 -16.11 -40.43
N ALA A 126 23.11 -16.69 -40.95
CA ALA A 126 22.02 -17.20 -40.11
C ALA A 126 22.49 -18.29 -39.14
N ALA A 127 23.31 -19.24 -39.59
CA ALA A 127 23.88 -20.28 -38.75
C ALA A 127 24.77 -19.71 -37.63
N PHE A 128 25.60 -18.71 -37.94
CA PHE A 128 26.42 -18.01 -36.95
C PHE A 128 25.57 -17.36 -35.85
N PHE A 129 24.52 -16.61 -36.22
CA PHE A 129 23.62 -15.99 -35.25
C PHE A 129 22.81 -17.01 -34.45
N LEU A 130 22.43 -18.15 -35.05
CA LEU A 130 21.74 -19.24 -34.37
C LEU A 130 22.59 -19.83 -33.23
N ILE A 131 23.90 -20.01 -33.46
CA ILE A 131 24.83 -20.51 -32.43
C ILE A 131 24.91 -19.52 -31.27
N ILE A 132 25.07 -18.23 -31.55
CA ILE A 132 25.10 -17.19 -30.50
C ILE A 132 23.77 -17.17 -29.73
N ALA A 133 22.64 -17.22 -30.43
CA ALA A 133 21.32 -17.24 -29.82
C ALA A 133 21.13 -18.48 -28.92
N ALA A 134 21.61 -19.65 -29.33
CA ALA A 134 21.56 -20.86 -28.53
C ALA A 134 22.39 -20.74 -27.24
N ILE A 135 23.61 -20.20 -27.32
CA ILE A 135 24.46 -19.97 -26.14
C ILE A 135 23.79 -18.97 -25.18
N LEU A 136 23.29 -17.85 -25.69
CA LEU A 136 22.60 -16.84 -24.88
C LEU A 136 21.32 -17.39 -24.25
N ALA A 137 20.54 -18.19 -24.98
CA ALA A 137 19.36 -18.86 -24.46
C ALA A 137 19.72 -19.84 -23.34
N LEU A 138 20.81 -20.61 -23.50
CA LEU A 138 21.28 -21.53 -22.48
C LEU A 138 21.70 -20.80 -21.20
N ILE A 139 22.51 -19.73 -21.33
CA ILE A 139 22.92 -18.88 -20.20
C ILE A 139 21.69 -18.24 -19.55
N GLY A 140 20.73 -17.76 -20.35
CA GLY A 140 19.48 -17.18 -19.88
C GLY A 140 18.68 -18.18 -19.05
N VAL A 141 18.50 -19.41 -19.55
CA VAL A 141 17.82 -20.49 -18.81
C VAL A 141 18.59 -20.86 -17.55
N MET A 142 19.92 -20.94 -17.59
CA MET A 142 20.74 -21.22 -16.41
C MET A 142 20.58 -20.14 -15.35
N LYS A 143 20.65 -18.85 -15.73
CA LYS A 143 20.42 -17.73 -14.82
C LYS A 143 19.01 -17.73 -14.25
N ILE A 144 18.00 -17.95 -15.09
CA ILE A 144 16.59 -18.02 -14.65
C ILE A 144 16.42 -19.17 -13.65
N LYS A 145 16.97 -20.37 -13.94
CA LYS A 145 16.94 -21.52 -13.03
C LYS A 145 17.65 -21.22 -11.71
N GLN A 146 18.77 -20.50 -11.74
CA GLN A 146 19.52 -20.11 -10.55
C GLN A 146 18.81 -19.02 -9.73
N GLN A 147 17.81 -18.35 -10.29
CA GLN A 147 17.00 -17.32 -9.62
C GLN A 147 15.61 -17.83 -9.20
N MET A 148 15.32 -19.13 -9.32
CA MET A 148 14.13 -19.75 -8.74
C MET A 148 14.45 -20.24 -7.31
N PRO A 149 13.58 -20.00 -6.30
CA PRO A 149 12.13 -20.16 -6.36
C PRO A 149 11.35 -18.88 -6.74
N LEU A 150 10.68 -18.91 -7.90
CA LEU A 150 9.79 -17.83 -8.40
C LEU A 150 8.51 -17.65 -7.56
N ILE A 151 8.28 -18.55 -6.63
CA ILE A 151 7.21 -18.47 -5.65
C ILE A 151 7.89 -18.07 -4.34
N PRO A 152 7.69 -16.84 -3.84
CA PRO A 152 8.17 -16.47 -2.50
C PRO A 152 7.27 -17.19 -1.48
N GLU A 153 7.58 -18.45 -1.24
CA GLU A 153 6.85 -19.35 -0.33
C GLU A 153 6.73 -18.71 1.07
N ASP A 154 7.79 -18.05 1.53
CA ASP A 154 7.83 -17.31 2.78
C ASP A 154 6.89 -16.09 2.81
N ALA A 155 6.77 -15.37 1.70
CA ALA A 155 5.86 -14.23 1.61
C ALA A 155 4.39 -14.69 1.61
N ILE A 156 4.11 -15.80 0.92
CA ILE A 156 2.78 -16.40 0.90
C ILE A 156 2.44 -17.00 2.27
N ARG A 157 3.41 -17.65 2.93
CA ARG A 157 3.27 -18.19 4.29
C ARG A 157 3.05 -17.08 5.30
N GLY A 158 3.77 -15.96 5.19
CA GLY A 158 3.59 -14.76 6.00
C GLY A 158 2.18 -14.18 5.86
N VAL A 159 1.68 -14.02 4.63
CA VAL A 159 0.30 -13.55 4.39
C VAL A 159 -0.73 -14.53 4.94
N LYS A 160 -0.55 -15.84 4.76
CA LYS A 160 -1.45 -16.87 5.32
C LYS A 160 -1.44 -16.88 6.85
N TYR A 161 -0.27 -16.68 7.46
CA TYR A 161 -0.11 -16.54 8.91
C TYR A 161 -0.82 -15.29 9.43
N ASP A 162 -0.61 -14.14 8.79
CA ASP A 162 -1.25 -12.88 9.18
C ASP A 162 -2.78 -12.95 9.08
N LEU A 163 -3.30 -13.63 8.04
CA LEU A 163 -4.73 -13.90 7.89
C LEU A 163 -5.25 -14.91 8.93
N GLY A 164 -4.46 -15.92 9.27
CA GLY A 164 -4.78 -16.91 10.30
C GLY A 164 -4.89 -16.29 11.69
N VAL A 165 -3.92 -15.46 12.05
CA VAL A 165 -3.90 -14.70 13.29
C VAL A 165 -5.02 -13.67 13.33
N ALA A 166 -5.28 -12.95 12.24
CA ALA A 166 -6.41 -12.00 12.16
C ALA A 166 -7.78 -12.69 12.33
N LYS A 167 -7.91 -13.95 11.89
CA LYS A 167 -9.17 -14.69 11.94
C LYS A 167 -9.37 -15.47 13.24
N GLN A 168 -8.31 -16.02 13.82
CA GLN A 168 -8.37 -16.98 14.93
C GLN A 168 -7.71 -16.45 16.22
N GLY A 169 -6.95 -15.36 16.17
CA GLY A 169 -6.29 -14.78 17.34
C GLY A 169 -5.24 -15.72 17.94
N ARG A 170 -5.15 -15.77 19.27
CA ARG A 170 -4.11 -16.50 20.01
C ARG A 170 -4.21 -18.03 19.90
N SER A 171 -5.33 -18.56 19.42
CA SER A 171 -5.51 -19.99 19.19
C SER A 171 -5.07 -20.43 17.78
N PHE A 172 -4.53 -19.50 16.97
CA PHE A 172 -3.97 -19.85 15.67
C PHE A 172 -2.67 -20.64 15.86
N ASP A 173 -2.70 -21.91 15.46
CA ASP A 173 -1.52 -22.77 15.49
C ASP A 173 -0.76 -22.67 14.14
N PRO A 174 0.48 -22.12 14.13
CA PRO A 174 1.27 -21.95 12.91
C PRO A 174 1.61 -23.27 12.22
N SER A 175 1.59 -24.40 12.93
CA SER A 175 1.91 -25.71 12.38
C SER A 175 0.86 -26.23 11.36
N THR A 176 -0.33 -25.63 11.36
CA THR A 176 -1.40 -25.95 10.39
C THR A 176 -1.10 -25.48 8.96
N LEU A 177 -0.16 -24.54 8.79
CA LEU A 177 0.23 -24.02 7.48
C LEU A 177 1.22 -24.94 6.74
N ASP A 178 1.90 -25.83 7.46
CA ASP A 178 2.98 -26.67 6.92
C ASP A 178 2.56 -28.13 6.71
N GLN A 179 1.34 -28.51 7.12
CA GLN A 179 0.78 -29.84 6.84
C GLN A 179 0.44 -29.99 5.36
N LYS A 180 1.44 -30.44 4.62
CA LYS A 180 1.39 -30.90 3.24
C LYS A 180 0.47 -32.13 3.14
N LYS A 181 -0.76 -31.95 2.62
CA LYS A 181 -1.50 -33.06 2.01
C LYS A 181 -0.66 -33.56 0.81
N PRO A 182 -0.39 -34.86 0.67
CA PRO A 182 0.42 -35.36 -0.41
C PRO A 182 -0.38 -35.39 -1.72
N LYS A 183 0.29 -34.96 -2.80
CA LYS A 183 -0.05 -35.08 -4.23
C LYS A 183 -1.14 -34.14 -4.80
N ASP A 184 -0.72 -33.22 -5.68
CA ASP A 184 -1.02 -33.23 -7.13
C ASP A 184 -0.67 -31.88 -7.79
N GLU A 185 0.34 -31.91 -8.67
CA GLU A 185 0.47 -31.24 -9.98
C GLU A 185 -0.16 -29.85 -10.21
N GLU A 186 0.67 -28.83 -10.48
CA GLU A 186 1.11 -28.42 -11.84
C GLU A 186 0.02 -27.84 -12.79
N ALA A 187 -1.27 -27.91 -12.47
CA ALA A 187 -2.30 -27.42 -13.36
C ALA A 187 -2.84 -26.03 -12.96
N LYS A 188 -2.22 -24.96 -13.48
CA LYS A 188 -2.83 -23.73 -14.04
C LYS A 188 -1.83 -22.57 -13.99
N LYS A 189 -0.94 -22.52 -14.97
CA LYS A 189 -1.10 -21.69 -16.18
C LYS A 189 -1.44 -20.22 -15.90
N ASP A 190 -0.43 -19.40 -16.17
CA ASP A 190 -0.48 -18.43 -17.27
C ASP A 190 -1.28 -17.14 -17.11
N LYS A 191 -2.03 -16.92 -16.02
CA LYS A 191 -2.73 -15.63 -15.86
C LYS A 191 -1.90 -14.49 -15.28
N LYS A 192 -0.67 -14.72 -14.83
CA LYS A 192 0.17 -13.64 -14.26
C LYS A 192 1.20 -13.06 -15.23
N LYS A 193 0.94 -13.20 -16.54
CA LYS A 193 1.60 -12.39 -17.57
C LYS A 193 0.81 -11.12 -17.81
N LYS A 194 0.80 -10.20 -16.84
CA LYS A 194 0.55 -8.76 -17.04
C LYS A 194 0.57 -8.04 -15.70
N LYS A 195 1.67 -7.34 -15.45
CA LYS A 195 1.74 -5.89 -15.21
C LYS A 195 2.74 -5.52 -14.12
N ASP A 196 3.76 -4.82 -14.62
CA ASP A 196 4.33 -3.62 -14.02
C ASP A 196 5.44 -3.85 -13.00
N GLU A 197 6.56 -4.32 -13.55
CA GLU A 197 7.89 -3.88 -13.16
C GLU A 197 8.02 -2.37 -13.45
N ASP A 198 7.92 -1.54 -12.40
CA ASP A 198 8.85 -0.43 -12.17
C ASP A 198 8.66 0.07 -10.73
N LYS A 199 9.57 -0.30 -9.80
CA LYS A 199 9.56 0.21 -8.42
C LYS A 199 10.97 0.59 -7.96
N PRO A 200 11.12 1.66 -7.16
CA PRO A 200 12.41 2.20 -6.77
C PRO A 200 13.13 1.27 -5.78
N ALA A 201 14.47 1.35 -5.77
CA ALA A 201 15.41 0.46 -5.08
C ALA A 201 14.94 -0.05 -3.69
N PRO A 202 15.11 -1.36 -3.40
CA PRO A 202 14.59 -1.98 -2.19
C PRO A 202 15.36 -1.51 -0.94
N VAL A 203 14.60 -1.02 0.04
CA VAL A 203 15.05 -0.81 1.43
C VAL A 203 15.57 -2.16 1.97
N PRO A 204 16.72 -2.20 2.65
CA PRO A 204 17.38 -3.44 3.04
C PRO A 204 16.51 -4.30 3.98
N TYR A 205 16.52 -5.62 3.75
CA TYR A 205 15.58 -6.60 4.32
C TYR A 205 15.55 -6.63 5.87
N ASN A 206 16.69 -6.43 6.50
CA ASN A 206 16.83 -6.37 7.96
C ASN A 206 16.09 -5.19 8.59
N GLU A 207 15.99 -4.06 7.89
CA GLU A 207 15.26 -2.88 8.35
C GLU A 207 13.74 -3.06 8.21
N LEU A 208 13.30 -3.80 7.18
CA LEU A 208 11.90 -4.19 7.00
C LEU A 208 11.44 -5.16 8.09
N LEU A 209 12.30 -6.10 8.49
CA LEU A 209 12.04 -7.01 9.59
C LEU A 209 11.86 -6.25 10.91
N LYS A 210 12.78 -5.33 11.23
CA LYS A 210 12.71 -4.53 12.46
C LYS A 210 11.44 -3.68 12.51
N ARG A 211 11.11 -2.97 11.42
CA ARG A 211 9.86 -2.20 11.30
C ARG A 211 8.60 -3.07 11.32
N SER A 212 8.69 -4.34 10.90
CA SER A 212 7.56 -5.27 10.96
C SER A 212 7.32 -5.75 12.39
N GLN A 213 8.38 -5.98 13.16
CA GLN A 213 8.30 -6.38 14.57
C GLN A 213 7.75 -5.24 15.42
N GLU A 214 8.27 -4.02 15.25
CA GLU A 214 7.77 -2.82 15.94
C GLU A 214 6.28 -2.57 15.65
N ARG A 215 5.84 -2.81 14.40
CA ARG A 215 4.42 -2.73 14.04
C ARG A 215 3.58 -3.84 14.69
N ARG A 216 4.10 -5.05 14.87
CA ARG A 216 3.39 -6.16 15.49
C ARG A 216 3.18 -5.94 16.98
N GLU A 217 4.17 -5.37 17.67
CA GLU A 217 4.06 -4.98 19.08
C GLU A 217 3.03 -3.87 19.27
N HIS A 218 3.11 -2.82 18.46
CA HIS A 218 2.13 -1.72 18.50
C HIS A 218 0.71 -2.19 18.14
N LEU A 219 0.55 -3.14 17.21
CA LEU A 219 -0.76 -3.73 16.90
C LEU A 219 -1.28 -4.63 18.01
N ALA A 220 -0.41 -5.33 18.75
CA ALA A 220 -0.81 -6.12 19.91
C ALA A 220 -1.32 -5.23 21.05
N GLU A 221 -0.64 -4.11 21.32
CA GLU A 221 -1.07 -3.11 22.31
C GLU A 221 -2.42 -2.49 21.94
N VAL A 222 -2.57 -2.02 20.70
CA VAL A 222 -3.83 -1.47 20.20
C VAL A 222 -4.95 -2.51 20.27
N ARG A 223 -4.68 -3.77 19.96
CA ARG A 223 -5.69 -4.86 20.08
C ARG A 223 -6.07 -5.10 21.53
N ASP A 224 -5.12 -5.12 22.45
CA ASP A 224 -5.37 -5.40 23.86
C ASP A 224 -6.15 -4.26 24.54
N ASP A 225 -5.95 -3.01 24.08
CA ASP A 225 -6.76 -1.84 24.44
C ASP A 225 -8.19 -1.85 23.85
N LEU A 226 -8.35 -2.45 22.66
CA LEU A 226 -9.64 -2.56 21.98
C LEU A 226 -10.43 -3.82 22.40
N ALA A 227 -9.77 -4.87 22.88
CA ALA A 227 -10.38 -6.12 23.35
C ALA A 227 -11.48 -5.91 24.41
N PRO A 228 -11.30 -5.08 25.46
CA PRO A 228 -12.37 -4.82 26.43
C PRO A 228 -13.50 -3.94 25.88
N LYS A 229 -13.25 -3.16 24.81
CA LYS A 229 -14.24 -2.26 24.19
C LYS A 229 -15.07 -2.94 23.09
N LEU A 230 -14.58 -4.03 22.52
CA LEU A 230 -15.23 -4.83 21.47
C LEU A 230 -15.97 -6.05 22.02
N ASP A 231 -16.20 -6.14 23.33
CA ASP A 231 -17.06 -7.16 23.91
C ASP A 231 -18.55 -6.84 23.59
N VAL A 232 -18.89 -6.92 22.29
CA VAL A 232 -20.21 -6.67 21.70
C VAL A 232 -21.26 -7.54 22.39
N LYS A 233 -20.87 -8.69 22.94
CA LYS A 233 -21.74 -9.60 23.67
C LYS A 233 -22.19 -9.02 25.02
N ARG A 234 -21.29 -8.30 25.73
CA ARG A 234 -21.65 -7.57 26.95
C ARG A 234 -22.47 -6.34 26.65
N GLN A 235 -22.03 -5.52 25.68
CA GLN A 235 -22.81 -4.34 25.27
C GLN A 235 -24.18 -4.70 24.70
N ALA A 236 -24.31 -5.80 23.98
CA ALA A 236 -25.59 -6.28 23.46
C ALA A 236 -26.50 -6.80 24.58
N LYS A 237 -25.96 -7.49 25.60
CA LYS A 237 -26.75 -7.88 26.77
C LYS A 237 -27.28 -6.67 27.52
N GLU A 238 -26.42 -5.71 27.80
CA GLU A 238 -26.75 -4.47 28.52
C GLU A 238 -27.77 -3.60 27.74
N LYS A 239 -27.60 -3.50 26.42
CA LYS A 239 -28.58 -2.83 25.54
C LYS A 239 -29.89 -3.62 25.37
N SER A 240 -29.84 -4.94 25.41
CA SER A 240 -31.05 -5.78 25.35
C SER A 240 -31.86 -5.73 26.64
N GLU A 241 -31.20 -5.59 27.79
CA GLU A 241 -31.84 -5.47 29.09
C GLU A 241 -32.49 -4.11 29.28
N THR A 242 -31.80 -3.03 28.87
CA THR A 242 -32.39 -1.69 28.80
C THR A 242 -33.54 -1.61 27.79
N ALA A 243 -33.41 -2.23 26.61
CA ALA A 243 -34.52 -2.29 25.64
C ALA A 243 -35.74 -3.05 26.20
N LYS A 244 -35.55 -4.09 27.02
CA LYS A 244 -36.65 -4.82 27.67
C LYS A 244 -37.37 -3.95 28.70
N THR A 245 -36.65 -3.17 29.51
CA THR A 245 -37.28 -2.26 30.47
C THR A 245 -38.05 -1.15 29.78
N TYR A 246 -37.49 -0.49 28.76
CA TYR A 246 -38.26 0.52 27.98
C TYR A 246 -39.48 -0.07 27.28
N ALA A 247 -39.40 -1.30 26.77
CA ALA A 247 -40.54 -1.98 26.15
C ALA A 247 -41.63 -2.36 27.17
N GLN A 248 -41.26 -2.76 28.39
CA GLN A 248 -42.22 -3.02 29.46
C GLN A 248 -42.86 -1.73 29.96
N ASP A 249 -42.08 -0.65 30.12
CA ASP A 249 -42.58 0.66 30.54
C ASP A 249 -43.55 1.25 29.49
N GLY A 250 -43.22 1.09 28.20
CA GLY A 250 -44.10 1.46 27.10
C GLY A 250 -45.41 0.67 27.08
N LYS A 251 -45.38 -0.63 27.42
CA LYS A 251 -46.60 -1.46 27.54
C LYS A 251 -47.48 -1.06 28.72
N LEU A 252 -46.87 -0.71 29.86
CA LEU A 252 -47.59 -0.26 31.04
C LEU A 252 -48.22 1.11 30.79
N ARG A 253 -47.49 2.05 30.18
CA ARG A 253 -48.01 3.36 29.77
C ARG A 253 -49.09 3.25 28.70
N ALA A 254 -48.95 2.35 27.73
CA ALA A 254 -49.98 2.11 26.72
C ALA A 254 -51.25 1.51 27.35
N ARG A 255 -51.12 0.60 28.33
CA ARG A 255 -52.26 0.08 29.10
C ARG A 255 -52.93 1.15 29.96
N GLN A 256 -52.16 2.02 30.60
CA GLN A 256 -52.69 3.15 31.37
C GLN A 256 -53.41 4.15 30.46
N ALA A 257 -52.83 4.50 29.31
CA ALA A 257 -53.46 5.36 28.30
C ALA A 257 -54.71 4.73 27.66
N LEU A 258 -54.78 3.39 27.58
CA LEU A 258 -55.97 2.66 27.14
C LEU A 258 -57.06 2.65 28.21
N HIS A 259 -56.70 2.58 29.49
CA HIS A 259 -57.67 2.67 30.60
C HIS A 259 -58.19 4.11 30.81
N GLU A 260 -57.41 5.14 30.54
CA GLU A 260 -57.90 6.53 30.48
C GLU A 260 -58.83 6.79 29.27
N ARG A 261 -58.76 5.98 28.21
CA ARG A 261 -59.62 6.10 27.02
C ARG A 261 -60.93 5.31 27.09
N THR A 262 -61.31 4.76 28.24
CA THR A 262 -62.50 3.92 28.37
C THR A 262 -63.85 4.68 28.41
N HIS A 263 -63.93 5.89 27.84
CA HIS A 263 -65.21 6.62 27.72
C HIS A 263 -65.62 7.06 26.32
N GLN A 264 -64.89 6.74 25.25
CA GLN A 264 -65.42 6.91 23.89
C GLN A 264 -65.04 5.72 23.00
N GLN A 265 -66.05 5.22 22.29
CA GLN A 265 -66.01 4.10 21.35
C GLN A 265 -64.73 4.09 20.50
N ALA A 266 -64.13 2.92 20.38
CA ALA A 266 -62.99 2.63 19.52
C ALA A 266 -63.23 1.26 18.83
N PRO A 267 -62.43 0.85 17.83
CA PRO A 267 -62.12 1.56 16.58
C PRO A 267 -61.94 0.59 15.37
N SER A 268 -62.43 0.91 14.17
CA SER A 268 -61.96 0.25 12.93
C SER A 268 -60.63 0.81 12.44
N ASP A 269 -60.38 2.11 12.67
CA ASP A 269 -59.36 2.86 11.94
C ASP A 269 -57.98 2.82 12.62
N ALA A 270 -57.91 2.63 13.93
CA ALA A 270 -56.64 2.61 14.67
C ALA A 270 -55.76 1.40 14.30
N SER A 271 -56.38 0.27 13.94
CA SER A 271 -55.67 -0.92 13.49
C SER A 271 -55.06 -0.76 12.09
N GLN A 272 -55.71 0.01 11.22
CA GLN A 272 -55.22 0.34 9.88
C GLN A 272 -54.06 1.35 9.95
N LEU A 273 -54.21 2.40 10.77
CA LEU A 273 -53.15 3.40 10.97
C LEU A 273 -51.87 2.82 11.58
N LEU A 274 -51.99 1.78 12.42
CA LEU A 274 -50.84 1.09 12.97
C LEU A 274 -50.17 0.17 11.93
N LYS A 275 -50.94 -0.42 11.00
CA LYS A 275 -50.42 -1.32 9.95
C LYS A 275 -49.62 -0.55 8.91
N ASP A 276 -50.07 0.63 8.51
CA ASP A 276 -49.38 1.49 7.53
C ASP A 276 -48.07 2.07 8.08
N ARG A 277 -48.00 2.31 9.40
CA ARG A 277 -46.79 2.85 10.06
C ARG A 277 -45.67 1.83 10.21
N TRP A 278 -45.99 0.55 10.32
CA TRP A 278 -45.02 -0.51 10.59
C TRP A 278 -44.73 -1.41 9.38
N GLN A 279 -45.52 -1.33 8.30
CA GLN A 279 -45.26 -2.02 7.04
C GLN A 279 -43.88 -1.74 6.41
N PRO A 280 -43.39 -0.49 6.28
CA PRO A 280 -42.07 -0.25 5.68
C PRO A 280 -40.92 -0.82 6.53
N LEU A 281 -41.09 -0.92 7.85
CA LEU A 281 -40.10 -1.54 8.75
C LEU A 281 -40.17 -3.07 8.73
N ALA A 282 -41.37 -3.65 8.59
CA ALA A 282 -41.56 -5.08 8.43
C ALA A 282 -41.00 -5.59 7.08
N LEU A 283 -41.16 -4.80 6.01
CA LEU A 283 -40.54 -5.06 4.70
C LEU A 283 -39.00 -5.06 4.77
N MET A 284 -38.40 -4.17 5.56
CA MET A 284 -36.95 -4.18 5.81
C MET A 284 -36.52 -5.37 6.70
N GLY A 285 -37.32 -5.74 7.69
CA GLY A 285 -37.09 -6.94 8.51
C GLY A 285 -37.15 -8.24 7.71
N ALA A 286 -38.13 -8.36 6.81
CA ALA A 286 -38.26 -9.50 5.90
C ALA A 286 -37.07 -9.58 4.91
N SER A 287 -36.57 -8.44 4.42
CA SER A 287 -35.40 -8.38 3.54
C SER A 287 -34.12 -8.88 4.23
N LEU A 288 -33.89 -8.52 5.50
CA LEU A 288 -32.72 -8.98 6.26
C LEU A 288 -32.77 -10.48 6.59
N VAL A 289 -33.96 -11.03 6.88
CA VAL A 289 -34.14 -12.47 7.12
C VAL A 289 -33.92 -13.27 5.82
N ALA A 290 -34.44 -12.78 4.69
CA ALA A 290 -34.22 -13.40 3.39
C ALA A 290 -32.73 -13.36 2.96
N LEU A 291 -32.03 -12.25 3.20
CA LEU A 291 -30.60 -12.12 2.91
C LEU A 291 -29.76 -13.05 3.79
N GLY A 292 -30.11 -13.21 5.07
CA GLY A 292 -29.47 -14.16 5.98
C GLY A 292 -29.67 -15.62 5.55
N ALA A 293 -30.86 -15.99 5.09
CA ALA A 293 -31.13 -17.32 4.56
C ALA A 293 -30.39 -17.58 3.23
N PHE A 294 -30.28 -16.57 2.37
CA PHE A 294 -29.56 -16.65 1.09
C PHE A 294 -28.04 -16.81 1.29
N VAL A 295 -27.44 -16.04 2.21
CA VAL A 295 -26.03 -16.19 2.60
C VAL A 295 -25.75 -17.56 3.22
N ARG A 296 -26.69 -18.10 4.00
CA ARG A 296 -26.57 -19.46 4.57
C ARG A 296 -26.66 -20.55 3.49
N LYS A 297 -27.45 -20.33 2.43
CA LYS A 297 -27.57 -21.26 1.29
C LYS A 297 -26.32 -21.23 0.40
N LEU A 298 -25.72 -20.06 0.18
CA LEU A 298 -24.45 -19.90 -0.55
C LEU A 298 -23.23 -20.52 0.15
N ARG A 299 -23.31 -20.76 1.47
CA ARG A 299 -22.24 -21.43 2.23
C ARG A 299 -22.42 -22.95 2.30
N LYS A 300 -23.55 -23.47 1.81
CA LYS A 300 -23.89 -24.91 1.86
C LYS A 300 -23.91 -25.57 0.48
N SER A 301 -23.91 -24.78 -0.59
CA SER A 301 -23.49 -25.16 -1.95
C SER A 301 -21.99 -24.93 -2.11
#